data_AF-D9CHV0-F1
#
_entry.id   AF-D9CHV0-F1
#
_cell.length_a   1.000
_cell.length_b   1.000
_cell.length_c   1.000
_cell.angle_alpha   90.00
_cell.angle_beta   90.00
_cell.angle_gamma   90.00
#
_symmetry.space_group_name_H-M   'P 1'
#
loop_
_entity.id
_entity.type
_entity.pdbx_description
1 polymer ?
#
loop_
_entity_poly.entity_id
_entity_poly.type
_entity_poly.pdbx_seq_one_letter_code
_entity_poly.pdbx_strand_id
1 'polypeptide(L)' 'YPIPHDGPVGKLLKTLGRHPYRPAHMHFMFEKTGYDNLITALYLRGDPYENSDAVFGV' A
#
# COMPACT_ATOMS: atom_id res chain seq x y z
N TYR A 1 5.76 -3.54 -4.06
CA TYR A 1 7.15 -3.17 -3.71
C TYR A 1 7.32 -3.15 -2.19
N PRO A 2 8.53 -3.30 -1.62
CA PRO A 2 8.74 -3.17 -0.18
C PRO A 2 8.80 -1.70 0.26
N ILE A 3 8.22 -1.37 1.42
CA ILE A 3 8.54 -0.11 2.09
C ILE A 3 9.99 -0.16 2.63
N PRO A 4 10.65 1.00 2.84
CA PRO A 4 11.94 1.05 3.53
C PRO A 4 11.87 0.32 4.88
N HIS A 5 12.76 -0.65 5.09
CA HIS A 5 12.69 -1.59 6.22
C HIS A 5 14.04 -1.76 6.94
N ASP A 6 15.00 -0.90 6.65
CA ASP A 6 16.26 -0.73 7.38
C ASP A 6 16.14 0.25 8.57
N GLY A 7 15.01 0.96 8.68
CA GLY A 7 14.71 1.92 9.74
C GLY A 7 13.81 1.40 10.89
N PRO A 8 13.32 2.32 11.75
CA PRO A 8 12.44 2.00 12.87
C PRO A 8 11.17 1.23 12.47
N VAL A 9 10.58 1.56 11.33
CA VAL A 9 9.38 0.86 10.80
C VAL A 9 9.71 -0.59 10.45
N GLY A 10 10.86 -0.84 9.83
CA GLY A 10 11.32 -2.21 9.55
C GLY A 10 11.56 -3.03 10.81
N LYS A 11 12.15 -2.41 11.85
CA LYS A 11 12.31 -3.04 13.17
C LYS A 11 10.94 -3.40 13.77
N LEU A 12 9.97 -2.49 13.71
CA LEU A 12 8.61 -2.74 14.18
C LEU A 12 7.95 -3.91 13.44
N LEU A 13 7.99 -3.89 12.10
CA LEU A 13 7.43 -4.97 11.28
C LEU A 13 8.06 -6.33 11.63
N LYS A 14 9.39 -6.36 11.80
CA LYS A 14 10.10 -7.58 12.22
C LYS A 14 9.66 -8.07 13.60
N THR A 15 9.52 -7.18 14.58
CA THR A 15 9.02 -7.53 15.93
C THR A 15 7.61 -8.10 15.88
N LEU A 16 6.77 -7.61 14.97
CA LEU A 16 5.40 -8.10 14.76
C LEU A 16 5.32 -9.33 13.83
N GLY A 17 6.44 -9.84 13.32
CA GLY A 17 6.46 -10.95 12.36
C GLY A 17 5.83 -10.62 11.01
N ARG A 18 5.83 -9.34 10.59
CA ARG A 18 5.21 -8.83 9.36
C ARG A 18 6.24 -8.55 8.26
N HIS A 19 5.84 -8.71 7.01
CA HIS A 19 6.66 -8.37 5.84
C HIS A 19 6.50 -6.89 5.44
N PRO A 20 7.47 -6.29 4.70
CA PRO A 20 7.39 -4.89 4.26
C PRO A 20 6.71 -4.69 2.91
N TYR A 21 6.28 -5.75 2.24
CA TYR A 21 5.76 -5.67 0.87
C TYR A 21 4.33 -5.12 0.78
N ARG A 22 4.13 -4.32 -0.26
CA ARG A 22 2.85 -3.88 -0.80
C ARG A 22 2.59 -4.54 -2.15
N PRO A 23 1.32 -4.85 -2.50
CA PRO A 23 0.98 -5.36 -3.82
C PRO A 23 1.26 -4.35 -4.93
N ALA A 24 1.38 -4.79 -6.17
CA ALA A 24 1.43 -3.90 -7.31
C ALA A 24 0.14 -3.05 -7.41
N HIS A 25 0.30 -1.73 -7.55
CA HIS A 25 -0.81 -0.80 -7.63
C HIS A 25 -0.49 0.44 -8.46
N MET A 26 -1.54 1.11 -8.93
CA MET A 26 -1.48 2.41 -9.59
C MET A 26 -2.25 3.44 -8.78
N HIS A 27 -1.61 4.60 -8.55
CA HIS A 27 -2.23 5.72 -7.86
C HIS A 27 -3.03 6.60 -8.83
N PHE A 28 -4.18 7.09 -8.37
CA PHE A 28 -5.04 8.00 -9.10
C PHE A 28 -5.44 9.18 -8.21
N MET A 29 -5.51 10.35 -8.84
CA MET A 29 -6.09 11.56 -8.28
C MET A 29 -7.02 12.15 -9.34
N PHE A 30 -8.31 12.22 -9.03
CA PHE A 30 -9.32 12.79 -9.92
C PHE A 30 -9.84 14.08 -9.32
N GLU A 31 -9.92 15.12 -10.16
CA GLU A 31 -10.43 16.44 -9.79
C GLU A 31 -11.41 16.95 -10.87
N LYS A 32 -12.55 17.51 -10.42
CA LYS A 32 -13.55 18.10 -11.30
C LYS A 32 -14.40 19.11 -10.53
N THR A 33 -14.57 20.32 -11.09
CA THR A 33 -15.44 21.35 -10.49
C THR A 33 -16.84 20.81 -10.18
N GLY A 34 -17.30 21.05 -8.96
CA GLY A 34 -18.62 20.58 -8.47
C GLY A 34 -18.61 19.15 -7.91
N TYR A 35 -17.45 18.50 -7.82
CA TYR A 35 -17.26 17.18 -7.21
C TYR A 35 -16.12 17.25 -6.18
N ASP A 36 -16.17 16.35 -5.20
CA ASP A 36 -15.06 16.16 -4.28
C ASP A 36 -13.87 15.47 -4.98
N ASN A 37 -12.66 15.79 -4.55
CA ASN A 37 -11.45 15.13 -5.02
C ASN A 37 -11.46 13.64 -4.63
N LEU A 38 -11.15 12.77 -5.59
CA LEU A 38 -10.99 11.33 -5.34
C LEU A 38 -9.51 10.96 -5.44
N ILE A 39 -8.92 10.59 -4.31
CA ILE A 39 -7.58 9.99 -4.23
C ILE A 39 -7.78 8.51 -3.97
N THR A 40 -7.30 7.66 -4.88
CA THR A 40 -7.47 6.20 -4.76
C THR A 40 -6.32 5.45 -5.41
N ALA A 41 -6.30 4.13 -5.25
CA ALA A 41 -5.38 3.24 -5.94
C ALA A 41 -6.12 2.02 -6.47
N LEU A 42 -5.65 1.48 -7.60
CA LEU A 42 -6.10 0.19 -8.12
C LEU A 42 -5.02 -0.86 -7.87
N TYR A 43 -5.44 -2.04 -7.41
CA TYR A 43 -4.59 -3.18 -7.09
C TYR A 43 -4.78 -4.30 -8.11
N LEU A 44 -3.71 -5.02 -8.43
CA LEU A 44 -3.80 -6.18 -9.32
C LEU A 44 -4.31 -7.40 -8.55
N ARG A 45 -5.41 -7.98 -9.03
CA ARG A 45 -5.94 -9.23 -8.48
C ARG A 45 -4.93 -10.36 -8.63
N GLY A 46 -4.73 -11.12 -7.57
CA GLY A 46 -3.80 -12.25 -7.51
C GLY A 46 -2.34 -11.84 -7.25
N ASP A 47 -2.07 -10.56 -6.96
CA ASP A 47 -0.74 -10.16 -6.48
C ASP A 47 -0.42 -10.92 -5.17
N PRO A 48 0.82 -11.44 -4.99
CA PRO A 48 1.21 -12.19 -3.80
C PRO A 48 0.95 -11.48 -2.46
N TYR A 49 0.83 -10.14 -2.46
CA TYR A 49 0.63 -9.32 -1.28
C TYR A 49 -0.74 -8.64 -1.23
N GLU A 50 -1.68 -9.00 -2.12
CA GLU A 50 -3.04 -8.42 -2.18
C GLU A 50 -3.76 -8.53 -0.82
N ASN A 51 -3.70 -9.70 -0.19
CA ASN A 51 -4.41 -9.96 1.08
C ASN A 51 -3.55 -9.69 2.32
N SER A 52 -2.35 -9.13 2.16
CA SER A 52 -1.40 -8.95 3.26
C SER A 52 -0.62 -7.63 3.18
N ASP A 53 -1.17 -6.61 2.51
CA ASP A 53 -0.51 -5.30 2.35
C ASP A 53 0.02 -4.76 3.68
N ALA A 54 1.31 -4.42 3.72
CA ALA A 54 2.01 -3.94 4.90
C ALA A 54 1.36 -2.68 5.49
N VAL A 55 0.64 -1.90 4.68
CA VAL A 55 -0.02 -0.64 5.10
C VAL A 55 -1.54 -0.72 5.08
N PHE A 56 -2.14 -1.90 4.86
CA PHE A 56 -3.60 -2.08 4.83
C PHE A 56 -4.32 -1.16 3.83
N GLY A 57 -3.72 -0.93 2.66
CA GLY A 57 -4.25 -0.02 1.65
C GLY A 57 -5.20 -0.66 0.64
N VAL A 58 -5.34 -1.99 0.64
CA VAL A 58 -6.20 -2.78 -0.26
C VAL A 58 -7.63 -2.82 0.26
#